data_AF-A0A3T1AWA5-F1
#
_entry.id   AF-A0A3T1AWA5-F1
#
_cell.length_a   1.000
_cell.length_b   1.000
_cell.length_c   1.000
_cell.angle_alpha   90.00
_cell.angle_beta   90.00
_cell.angle_gamma   90.00
#
_symmetry.space_group_name_H-M   'P 1'
#
loop_
_entity.id
_entity.type
_entity.pdbx_description
1 polymer ?
#
loop_
_entity_poly.entity_id
_entity_poly.type
_entity_poly.pdbx_seq_one_letter_code
_entity_poly.pdbx_strand_id
1 'polypeptide(L)'
;MLTRWARRAALLMAGALAAGLVAMPAAWADGKQVCTPDGSYCWIEAETPGGPGSGGDGDGGDGGGSSGTAPCYYDGQRFPCTQDGWGYFNESDGCYYVLESPQPPAGDEAWEGHEPGDGSVYRQRCFGDIMGFLVWRATPPPGQPGTITPEELAARAMRAIPMGKPAIGIAPRTNGAGLVGLPVWTWVTNRAAAWGPVERTASVPGLAVTARAEVSSAKWWWGDGETCTTGSPGVAYKREFGLADDPDCGHRYAKTGEYTVTVTTTWTIDWWVVGGGAEGSSTVFRQASTDITIDELQVVRS
;
A
#
# COMPACT_ATOMS: atom_id res chain seq x y z
N MET A 1 63.98 50.66 -10.94
CA MET A 1 64.35 51.64 -9.89
C MET A 1 63.09 52.36 -9.43
N LEU A 2 62.81 52.31 -8.11
CA LEU A 2 61.98 53.25 -7.31
C LEU A 2 60.48 53.31 -7.69
N THR A 3 59.46 53.08 -6.84
CA THR A 3 59.34 53.12 -5.37
C THR A 3 58.02 52.44 -4.98
N ARG A 4 58.02 51.71 -3.86
CA ARG A 4 56.81 51.29 -3.12
C ARG A 4 56.14 52.54 -2.53
N TRP A 5 54.84 52.50 -2.22
CA TRP A 5 54.27 52.81 -0.89
C TRP A 5 52.74 52.64 -0.90
N ALA A 6 52.25 52.00 0.16
CA ALA A 6 50.89 51.58 0.37
C ALA A 6 49.95 52.73 0.78
N ARG A 7 48.64 52.56 0.58
CA ARG A 7 47.62 52.65 1.65
C ARG A 7 46.26 52.15 1.16
N ARG A 8 45.62 51.43 2.08
CA ARG A 8 44.36 50.69 1.99
C ARG A 8 43.16 51.65 2.02
N ALA A 9 42.08 51.31 1.33
CA ALA A 9 40.72 51.51 1.83
C ALA A 9 39.75 50.63 1.03
N ALA A 10 39.11 49.71 1.75
CA ALA A 10 38.05 48.84 1.27
C ALA A 10 36.76 49.63 1.03
N LEU A 11 35.94 49.18 0.08
CA LEU A 11 34.48 49.28 0.15
C LEU A 11 33.85 48.18 -0.72
N LEU A 12 32.86 47.55 -0.11
CA LEU A 12 32.32 46.23 -0.39
C LEU A 12 31.36 46.22 -1.58
N MET A 13 31.46 45.16 -2.40
CA MET A 13 30.39 44.73 -3.30
C MET A 13 29.33 43.96 -2.49
N ALA A 14 28.08 44.40 -2.59
CA ALA A 14 26.91 43.58 -2.28
C ALA A 14 25.72 44.05 -3.15
N GLY A 15 25.68 43.61 -4.41
CA GLY A 15 24.51 43.74 -5.26
C GLY A 15 23.52 42.63 -4.93
N ALA A 16 22.38 42.99 -4.35
CA ALA A 16 21.30 42.08 -4.00
C ALA A 16 20.55 41.60 -5.26
N LEU A 17 20.66 40.31 -5.59
CA LEU A 17 19.71 39.61 -6.45
C LEU A 17 18.54 39.13 -5.58
N ALA A 18 17.43 39.87 -5.60
CA ALA A 18 16.17 39.41 -5.02
C ALA A 18 15.51 38.42 -5.99
N ALA A 19 15.62 37.12 -5.69
CA ALA A 19 14.80 36.09 -6.31
C ALA A 19 13.37 36.21 -5.76
N GLY A 20 12.41 36.58 -6.63
CA GLY A 20 11.00 36.59 -6.30
C GLY A 20 10.46 35.17 -6.12
N LEU A 21 10.47 34.68 -4.88
CA LEU A 21 9.62 33.57 -4.45
C LEU A 21 8.19 34.09 -4.38
N VAL A 22 7.39 33.84 -5.43
CA VAL A 22 5.93 33.90 -5.32
C VAL A 22 5.54 32.73 -4.41
N ALA A 23 5.34 33.01 -3.13
CA ALA A 23 4.65 32.10 -2.25
C ALA A 23 3.21 31.99 -2.78
N MET A 24 2.89 30.89 -3.46
CA MET A 24 1.50 30.53 -3.67
C MET A 24 0.89 30.37 -2.28
N PRO A 25 -0.18 31.10 -1.92
CA PRO A 25 -0.86 30.83 -0.66
C PRO A 25 -1.30 29.37 -0.70
N ALA A 26 -1.03 28.64 0.38
CA ALA A 26 -1.69 27.37 0.59
C ALA A 26 -3.20 27.63 0.47
N ALA A 27 -3.87 26.93 -0.45
CA ALA A 27 -5.32 27.02 -0.53
C ALA A 27 -5.88 26.24 0.67
N TRP A 28 -6.39 26.96 1.66
CA TRP A 28 -7.20 26.38 2.71
C TRP A 28 -8.62 26.31 2.14
N ALA A 29 -9.21 25.11 2.12
CA ALA A 29 -10.64 24.99 1.93
C ALA A 29 -11.28 25.43 3.25
N ASP A 30 -11.99 26.56 3.26
CA ASP A 30 -12.82 26.92 4.40
C ASP A 30 -13.96 25.89 4.50
N GLY A 31 -14.03 25.22 5.65
CA GLY A 31 -15.09 24.27 5.96
C GLY A 31 -16.28 24.99 6.58
N LYS A 32 -17.44 24.95 5.93
CA LYS A 32 -18.69 25.45 6.53
C LYS A 32 -19.32 24.35 7.37
N GLN A 33 -19.46 24.60 8.67
CA GLN A 33 -20.30 23.74 9.50
C GLN A 33 -21.76 23.95 9.12
N VAL A 34 -22.38 22.92 8.57
CA VAL A 34 -23.80 22.86 8.25
C VAL A 34 -24.46 21.99 9.30
N CYS A 35 -25.54 22.49 9.89
CA CYS A 35 -26.34 21.76 10.85
C CYS A 35 -27.74 21.55 10.31
N THR A 36 -28.40 20.50 10.77
CA THR A 36 -29.83 20.29 10.55
C THR A 36 -30.65 21.45 11.15
N PRO A 37 -31.89 21.71 10.66
CA PRO A 37 -32.73 22.80 11.16
C PRO A 37 -33.03 22.76 12.66
N ASP A 38 -33.02 21.56 13.25
CA ASP A 38 -33.20 21.30 14.69
C ASP A 38 -31.89 21.36 15.49
N GLY A 39 -30.74 21.54 14.81
CA GLY A 39 -29.42 21.68 15.43
C GLY A 39 -28.86 20.42 16.10
N SER A 40 -29.52 19.28 15.93
CA SER A 40 -29.16 18.00 16.57
C SER A 40 -27.94 17.35 15.93
N TYR A 41 -27.62 17.70 14.68
CA TYR A 41 -26.51 17.14 13.93
C TYR A 41 -25.85 18.19 13.05
N CYS A 42 -24.52 18.17 13.01
CA CYS A 42 -23.71 19.07 12.20
C CYS A 42 -22.60 18.32 11.48
N TRP A 43 -22.30 18.72 10.25
CA TRP A 43 -21.16 18.23 9.47
C TRP A 43 -20.41 19.41 8.85
N ILE A 44 -19.19 19.18 8.39
CA ILE A 44 -18.40 20.18 7.69
C ILE A 44 -18.54 19.96 6.19
N GLU A 45 -19.04 20.96 5.48
CA GLU A 45 -18.93 21.04 4.02
C GLU A 45 -17.63 21.76 3.68
N ALA A 46 -16.73 21.11 2.94
CA ALA A 46 -15.55 21.78 2.40
C ALA A 46 -15.95 22.58 1.14
N GLU A 47 -15.82 23.91 1.19
CA GLU A 47 -15.94 24.72 -0.03
C GLU A 47 -14.67 24.54 -0.86
N THR A 48 -14.83 24.20 -2.13
CA THR A 48 -13.68 24.09 -3.05
C THR A 48 -13.20 25.52 -3.36
N PRO A 49 -11.91 25.87 -3.19
CA PRO A 49 -11.43 27.20 -3.53
C PRO A 49 -11.72 27.51 -4.99
N GLY A 50 -12.45 28.60 -5.24
CA GLY A 50 -12.71 29.08 -6.60
C GLY A 50 -11.39 29.31 -7.34
N GLY A 51 -11.24 28.74 -8.53
CA GLY A 51 -10.13 29.07 -9.43
C GLY A 51 -10.13 30.57 -9.78
N PRO A 52 -9.00 31.14 -10.21
CA PRO A 52 -8.89 32.57 -10.46
C PRO A 52 -9.86 33.00 -11.56
N GLY A 53 -10.83 33.85 -11.21
CA GLY A 53 -11.89 34.30 -12.11
C GLY A 53 -11.37 35.21 -13.23
N SER A 54 -11.78 34.93 -14.47
CA SER A 54 -11.79 35.92 -15.55
C SER A 54 -13.14 36.64 -15.54
N GLY A 55 -13.12 37.98 -15.46
CA GLY A 55 -14.31 38.80 -15.34
C GLY A 55 -15.31 38.66 -16.49
N GLY A 56 -16.58 38.78 -16.14
CA GLY A 56 -17.71 38.91 -17.05
C GLY A 56 -19.00 39.13 -16.27
N ASP A 57 -19.58 40.31 -16.39
CA ASP A 57 -20.88 40.69 -15.83
C ASP A 57 -22.02 39.86 -16.47
N GLY A 58 -22.96 39.37 -15.66
CA GLY A 58 -24.22 38.80 -16.15
C GLY A 58 -24.92 37.88 -15.15
N ASP A 59 -26.11 38.30 -14.73
CA ASP A 59 -27.05 37.68 -13.77
C ASP A 59 -27.30 36.17 -13.93
N GLY A 60 -27.43 35.52 -12.77
CA GLY A 60 -28.44 34.50 -12.49
C GLY A 60 -28.29 33.13 -13.17
N GLY A 61 -27.58 32.22 -12.51
CA GLY A 61 -27.65 30.80 -12.80
C GLY A 61 -26.67 30.00 -11.97
N ASP A 62 -27.14 29.35 -10.90
CA ASP A 62 -26.38 28.37 -10.14
C ASP A 62 -26.02 27.19 -11.04
N GLY A 63 -24.87 27.31 -11.69
CA GLY A 63 -24.29 26.33 -12.59
C GLY A 63 -22.77 26.46 -12.55
N GLY A 64 -22.14 25.81 -11.57
CA GLY A 64 -20.70 25.77 -11.43
C GLY A 64 -20.24 24.39 -11.01
N GLY A 65 -19.89 23.56 -12.00
CA GLY A 65 -19.56 22.15 -11.83
C GLY A 65 -18.37 21.91 -10.89
N SER A 66 -18.58 20.99 -9.96
CA SER A 66 -17.54 20.29 -9.23
C SER A 66 -17.54 18.83 -9.68
N SER A 67 -16.36 18.27 -9.94
CA SER A 67 -16.14 16.84 -10.16
C SER A 67 -16.22 16.04 -8.85
N GLY A 68 -17.12 16.39 -7.95
CA GLY A 68 -17.36 15.75 -6.66
C GLY A 68 -18.77 15.19 -6.61
N THR A 69 -18.92 13.97 -6.14
CA THR A 69 -20.17 13.19 -6.05
C THR A 69 -21.39 14.05 -5.72
N ALA A 70 -22.49 13.88 -6.47
CA ALA A 70 -23.75 14.56 -6.20
C ALA A 70 -24.14 14.43 -4.72
N PRO A 71 -24.67 15.49 -4.08
CA PRO A 71 -25.05 15.44 -2.66
C PRO A 71 -26.22 14.48 -2.45
N CYS A 72 -26.29 13.88 -1.27
CA CYS A 72 -27.37 12.95 -0.96
C CYS A 72 -28.55 13.66 -0.30
N TYR A 73 -29.76 13.17 -0.51
CA TYR A 73 -30.98 13.76 0.03
C TYR A 73 -31.84 12.75 0.78
N TYR A 74 -32.40 13.19 1.90
CA TYR A 74 -33.45 12.48 2.63
C TYR A 74 -34.44 13.48 3.19
N ASP A 75 -35.73 13.25 2.95
CA ASP A 75 -36.83 14.13 3.39
C ASP A 75 -36.61 15.63 3.06
N GLY A 76 -36.07 15.90 1.86
CA GLY A 76 -35.77 17.26 1.40
C GLY A 76 -34.55 17.93 2.06
N GLN A 77 -33.89 17.25 2.99
CA GLN A 77 -32.64 17.71 3.61
C GLN A 77 -31.44 17.13 2.89
N ARG A 78 -30.38 17.93 2.79
CA ARG A 78 -29.09 17.56 2.20
C ARG A 78 -28.23 16.86 3.26
N PHE A 79 -27.65 15.72 2.90
CA PHE A 79 -26.70 14.96 3.72
C PHE A 79 -25.42 14.66 2.93
N PRO A 80 -24.27 14.49 3.60
CA PRO A 80 -23.11 13.84 3.00
C PRO A 80 -23.50 12.45 2.49
N CYS A 81 -23.16 12.11 1.25
CA CYS A 81 -23.36 10.74 0.77
C CYS A 81 -22.53 9.70 1.52
N THR A 82 -21.48 10.15 2.22
CA THR A 82 -20.61 9.31 3.01
C THR A 82 -20.08 10.09 4.20
N GLN A 83 -19.91 9.42 5.33
CA GLN A 83 -19.36 9.98 6.55
C GLN A 83 -18.33 9.03 7.17
N ASP A 84 -17.18 9.57 7.53
CA ASP A 84 -16.10 8.81 8.17
C ASP A 84 -16.59 8.12 9.45
N GLY A 85 -16.35 6.81 9.54
CA GLY A 85 -16.77 5.96 10.66
C GLY A 85 -18.26 5.60 10.71
N TRP A 86 -19.08 6.12 9.78
CA TRP A 86 -20.52 5.81 9.67
C TRP A 86 -20.85 5.10 8.35
N GLY A 87 -19.99 5.27 7.34
CA GLY A 87 -20.13 4.59 6.05
C GLY A 87 -20.87 5.46 5.04
N TYR A 88 -21.75 4.86 4.23
CA TYR A 88 -22.47 5.57 3.16
C TYR A 88 -23.92 5.79 3.52
N PHE A 89 -24.47 6.90 3.04
CA PHE A 89 -25.84 7.31 3.28
C PHE A 89 -26.78 6.65 2.29
N ASN A 90 -27.83 6.01 2.80
CA ASN A 90 -28.92 5.51 1.99
C ASN A 90 -30.06 6.55 1.97
N GLU A 91 -30.23 7.19 0.82
CA GLU A 91 -31.27 8.20 0.59
C GLU A 91 -32.71 7.69 0.75
N SER A 92 -32.91 6.37 0.68
CA SER A 92 -34.25 5.78 0.81
C SER A 92 -34.74 5.68 2.25
N ASP A 93 -33.83 5.58 3.23
CA ASP A 93 -34.16 5.34 4.63
C ASP A 93 -33.52 6.34 5.61
N GLY A 94 -32.64 7.22 5.13
CA GLY A 94 -32.03 8.28 5.93
C GLY A 94 -30.96 7.78 6.88
N CYS A 95 -30.38 6.59 6.61
CA CYS A 95 -29.41 5.96 7.47
C CYS A 95 -28.06 5.79 6.78
N TYR A 96 -27.01 5.88 7.59
CA TYR A 96 -25.67 5.48 7.19
C TYR A 96 -25.46 3.99 7.46
N TYR A 97 -24.74 3.33 6.56
CA TYR A 97 -24.38 1.93 6.68
C TYR A 97 -22.88 1.74 6.51
N VAL A 98 -22.28 1.02 7.47
CA VAL A 98 -20.92 0.50 7.37
C VAL A 98 -20.95 -1.01 7.53
N LEU A 99 -20.15 -1.73 6.73
CA LEU A 99 -20.04 -3.18 6.84
C LEU A 99 -19.50 -3.55 8.23
N GLU A 100 -20.18 -4.43 8.96
CA GLU A 100 -19.77 -4.79 10.32
C GLU A 100 -18.52 -5.66 10.32
N SER A 101 -17.71 -5.54 11.38
CA SER A 101 -16.50 -6.33 11.49
C SER A 101 -15.91 -6.53 12.88
N PRO A 102 -15.36 -7.74 13.13
CA PRO A 102 -15.55 -8.94 12.31
C PRO A 102 -17.04 -9.23 12.13
N GLN A 103 -17.43 -9.89 11.04
CA GLN A 103 -18.82 -10.33 10.90
C GLN A 103 -19.19 -11.17 12.14
N PRO A 104 -20.40 -11.02 12.70
CA PRO A 104 -20.81 -11.80 13.85
C PRO A 104 -20.65 -13.31 13.59
N PRO A 105 -20.32 -14.12 14.60
CA PRO A 105 -20.21 -15.57 14.43
C PRO A 105 -21.49 -16.18 13.84
N ALA A 106 -21.36 -17.32 13.15
CA ALA A 106 -22.53 -18.04 12.62
C ALA A 106 -23.54 -18.32 13.75
N GLY A 107 -24.82 -18.01 13.51
CA GLY A 107 -25.90 -18.19 14.48
C GLY A 107 -26.08 -17.03 15.48
N ASP A 108 -25.30 -15.95 15.36
CA ASP A 108 -25.55 -14.70 16.09
C ASP A 108 -26.89 -14.07 15.68
N GLU A 109 -27.55 -13.37 16.61
CA GLU A 109 -28.86 -12.74 16.37
C GLU A 109 -28.83 -11.68 15.27
N ALA A 110 -27.68 -11.04 15.06
CA ALA A 110 -27.48 -10.04 14.02
C ALA A 110 -27.60 -10.61 12.60
N TRP A 111 -27.56 -11.93 12.43
CA TRP A 111 -27.82 -12.60 11.16
C TRP A 111 -29.30 -12.70 10.82
N GLU A 112 -30.21 -12.39 11.75
CA GLU A 112 -31.67 -12.45 11.52
C GLU A 112 -32.15 -13.82 10.99
N GLY A 113 -31.43 -14.90 11.34
CA GLY A 113 -31.70 -16.27 10.90
C GLY A 113 -31.01 -16.70 9.60
N HIS A 114 -30.18 -15.84 9.00
CA HIS A 114 -29.37 -16.16 7.81
C HIS A 114 -28.00 -16.76 8.16
N GLU A 115 -27.34 -17.37 7.18
CA GLU A 115 -25.98 -17.91 7.36
C GLU A 115 -24.92 -16.96 6.79
N PRO A 116 -23.68 -16.98 7.34
CA PRO A 116 -22.54 -16.33 6.69
C PRO A 116 -22.37 -16.82 5.25
N GLY A 117 -22.44 -15.90 4.29
CA GLY A 117 -22.39 -16.20 2.85
C GLY A 117 -23.67 -15.86 2.09
N ASP A 118 -24.83 -15.78 2.76
CA ASP A 118 -26.11 -15.37 2.16
C ASP A 118 -26.24 -13.84 2.00
N GLY A 119 -25.33 -13.10 2.62
CA GLY A 119 -25.33 -11.66 2.73
C GLY A 119 -24.28 -11.20 3.72
N SER A 120 -24.46 -9.99 4.26
CA SER A 120 -23.58 -9.46 5.31
C SER A 120 -24.33 -8.63 6.33
N VAL A 121 -23.81 -8.60 7.55
CA VAL A 121 -24.27 -7.73 8.62
C VAL A 121 -23.62 -6.36 8.48
N TYR A 122 -24.42 -5.31 8.60
CA TYR A 122 -24.00 -3.91 8.57
C TYR A 122 -24.36 -3.24 9.89
N ARG A 123 -23.56 -2.26 10.30
CA ARG A 123 -23.96 -1.31 11.33
C ARG A 123 -24.70 -0.15 10.68
N GLN A 124 -26.00 -0.11 10.94
CA GLN A 124 -26.89 0.95 10.49
C GLN A 124 -26.97 2.04 11.55
N ARG A 125 -26.76 3.29 11.15
CA ARG A 125 -26.93 4.49 11.98
C ARG A 125 -27.87 5.46 11.30
N CYS A 126 -29.10 5.53 11.82
CA CYS A 126 -30.10 6.45 11.32
C CYS A 126 -30.00 7.80 12.03
N PHE A 127 -30.57 8.83 11.42
CA PHE A 127 -30.66 10.15 12.04
C PHE A 127 -31.26 10.07 13.47
N GLY A 128 -30.56 10.69 14.43
CA GLY A 128 -30.92 10.66 15.86
C GLY A 128 -30.35 9.47 16.65
N ASP A 129 -29.82 8.44 15.99
CA ASP A 129 -29.19 7.27 16.62
C ASP A 129 -27.69 7.20 16.28
N ILE A 130 -26.87 7.61 17.25
CA ILE A 130 -25.42 7.66 17.14
C ILE A 130 -24.78 6.29 17.37
N MET A 131 -25.43 5.40 18.12
CA MET A 131 -24.85 4.08 18.44
C MET A 131 -25.00 3.14 17.25
N GLY A 132 -26.16 3.16 16.62
CA GLY A 132 -26.52 2.28 15.54
C GLY A 132 -26.75 0.84 15.98
N PHE A 133 -27.31 0.06 15.08
CA PHE A 133 -27.70 -1.32 15.31
C PHE A 133 -27.20 -2.20 14.17
N LEU A 134 -26.95 -3.47 14.49
CA LEU A 134 -26.55 -4.45 13.49
C LEU A 134 -27.78 -4.92 12.72
N VAL A 135 -27.68 -4.93 11.40
CA VAL A 135 -28.74 -5.39 10.51
C VAL A 135 -28.17 -6.27 9.43
N TRP A 136 -28.85 -7.37 9.13
CA TRP A 136 -28.47 -8.22 8.01
C TRP A 136 -29.00 -7.65 6.70
N ARG A 137 -28.21 -7.80 5.63
CA ARG A 137 -28.61 -7.45 4.26
C ARG A 137 -28.11 -8.49 3.26
N ALA A 138 -29.03 -8.99 2.43
CA ALA A 138 -28.71 -9.87 1.30
C ALA A 138 -27.83 -9.19 0.23
N THR A 139 -28.02 -7.87 0.05
CA THR A 139 -27.26 -7.05 -0.89
C THR A 139 -26.87 -5.73 -0.22
N PRO A 140 -25.76 -5.09 -0.63
CA PRO A 140 -25.36 -3.80 -0.07
C PRO A 140 -26.48 -2.75 -0.19
N PRO A 141 -26.78 -1.98 0.89
CA PRO A 141 -27.75 -0.90 0.82
C PRO A 141 -27.54 0.12 -0.33
N PRO A 142 -28.62 0.72 -0.86
CA PRO A 142 -28.55 1.77 -1.88
C PRO A 142 -27.78 3.01 -1.42
N GLY A 143 -27.18 3.77 -2.35
CA GLY A 143 -26.44 5.00 -2.04
C GLY A 143 -24.91 4.87 -2.09
N GLN A 144 -24.37 3.67 -2.34
CA GLN A 144 -22.97 3.49 -2.64
C GLN A 144 -22.64 4.11 -4.03
N PRO A 145 -21.82 5.18 -4.14
CA PRO A 145 -21.38 5.66 -5.44
C PRO A 145 -20.57 4.56 -6.14
N GLY A 146 -21.17 3.93 -7.15
CA GLY A 146 -20.54 2.98 -8.06
C GLY A 146 -19.87 1.78 -7.38
N THR A 147 -20.68 0.79 -6.95
CA THR A 147 -20.43 -0.66 -7.08
C THR A 147 -18.99 -1.18 -6.92
N ILE A 148 -18.19 -0.65 -5.99
CA ILE A 148 -16.87 -1.22 -5.67
C ILE A 148 -17.01 -2.07 -4.42
N THR A 149 -16.92 -3.38 -4.57
CA THR A 149 -16.97 -4.28 -3.41
C THR A 149 -15.67 -4.18 -2.60
N PRO A 150 -15.68 -4.59 -1.31
CA PRO A 150 -14.45 -4.72 -0.53
C PRO A 150 -13.36 -5.52 -1.25
N GLU A 151 -13.72 -6.58 -1.97
CA GLU A 151 -12.79 -7.42 -2.74
C GLU A 151 -12.19 -6.67 -3.93
N GLU A 152 -12.96 -5.84 -4.62
CA GLU A 152 -12.44 -5.00 -5.71
C GLU A 152 -11.50 -3.92 -5.19
N LEU A 153 -11.79 -3.36 -4.00
CA LEU A 153 -10.91 -2.41 -3.31
C LEU A 153 -9.66 -3.12 -2.76
N ALA A 154 -9.79 -4.33 -2.25
CA ALA A 154 -8.68 -5.21 -1.88
C ALA A 154 -7.79 -5.48 -3.08
N ALA A 155 -8.37 -5.80 -4.25
CA ALA A 155 -7.62 -6.01 -5.48
C ALA A 155 -6.86 -4.76 -5.91
N ARG A 156 -7.41 -3.55 -5.69
CA ARG A 156 -6.68 -2.28 -5.91
C ARG A 156 -5.53 -2.11 -4.92
N ALA A 157 -5.76 -2.35 -3.63
CA ALA A 157 -4.73 -2.29 -2.60
C ALA A 157 -3.59 -3.27 -2.89
N MET A 158 -3.91 -4.54 -3.19
CA MET A 158 -2.97 -5.59 -3.56
C MET A 158 -2.15 -5.25 -4.80
N ARG A 159 -2.77 -4.67 -5.86
CA ARG A 159 -2.04 -4.23 -7.07
C ARG A 159 -1.06 -3.08 -6.80
N ALA A 160 -1.33 -2.26 -5.79
CA ALA A 160 -0.44 -1.16 -5.41
C ALA A 160 0.77 -1.63 -4.59
N ILE A 161 0.79 -2.89 -4.14
CA ILE A 161 1.93 -3.45 -3.42
C ILE A 161 3.07 -3.69 -4.42
N PRO A 162 4.25 -3.08 -4.22
CA PRO A 162 5.40 -3.28 -5.08
C PRO A 162 6.04 -4.65 -4.79
N MET A 163 5.38 -5.73 -5.19
CA MET A 163 5.90 -7.11 -5.08
C MET A 163 6.92 -7.37 -6.21
N GLY A 164 8.12 -6.83 -6.03
CA GLY A 164 9.23 -6.98 -6.97
C GLY A 164 9.71 -8.43 -7.05
N LYS A 165 10.42 -8.76 -8.12
CA LYS A 165 11.18 -10.02 -8.18
C LYS A 165 12.34 -9.97 -7.16
N PRO A 166 12.66 -11.10 -6.50
CA PRO A 166 13.84 -11.16 -5.63
C PRO A 166 15.11 -10.94 -6.45
N ALA A 167 15.98 -10.08 -5.95
CA ALA A 167 17.32 -9.90 -6.49
C ALA A 167 18.28 -10.79 -5.69
N ILE A 168 18.80 -11.83 -6.34
CA ILE A 168 19.66 -12.84 -5.74
C ILE A 168 21.06 -12.26 -5.53
N GLY A 169 21.49 -12.23 -4.29
CA GLY A 169 22.91 -12.18 -3.92
C GLY A 169 23.43 -13.60 -3.85
N ILE A 170 24.61 -13.84 -4.43
CA ILE A 170 25.26 -15.15 -4.46
C ILE A 170 26.76 -14.98 -4.18
N ALA A 171 27.32 -15.91 -3.42
CA ALA A 171 28.75 -16.03 -3.20
C ALA A 171 29.20 -17.49 -3.42
N PRO A 172 30.26 -17.75 -4.21
CA PRO A 172 31.04 -16.78 -4.98
C PRO A 172 30.20 -16.07 -6.07
N ARG A 173 30.63 -14.87 -6.47
CA ARG A 173 29.90 -14.04 -7.44
C ARG A 173 29.90 -14.71 -8.81
N THR A 174 28.90 -14.41 -9.63
CA THR A 174 28.73 -14.98 -10.99
C THR A 174 29.90 -14.74 -11.96
N ASN A 175 30.76 -13.76 -11.68
CA ASN A 175 31.98 -13.48 -12.45
C ASN A 175 33.26 -14.09 -11.84
N GLY A 176 33.12 -14.87 -10.76
CA GLY A 176 34.15 -15.73 -10.20
C GLY A 176 33.68 -17.19 -10.24
N ALA A 177 34.59 -18.11 -10.49
CA ALA A 177 34.25 -19.53 -10.43
C ALA A 177 34.07 -19.96 -8.97
N GLY A 178 32.94 -20.59 -8.66
CA GLY A 178 32.86 -21.47 -7.51
C GLY A 178 33.71 -22.71 -7.72
N LEU A 179 34.02 -23.41 -6.63
CA LEU A 179 34.80 -24.64 -6.69
C LEU A 179 33.97 -25.81 -6.20
N VAL A 180 34.16 -26.97 -6.83
CA VAL A 180 33.56 -28.23 -6.38
C VAL A 180 33.83 -28.43 -4.89
N GLY A 181 32.78 -28.75 -4.15
CA GLY A 181 32.83 -29.01 -2.71
C GLY A 181 32.99 -27.78 -1.82
N LEU A 182 33.10 -26.55 -2.35
CA LEU A 182 33.10 -25.32 -1.56
C LEU A 182 31.68 -24.77 -1.39
N PRO A 183 31.40 -24.06 -0.26
CA PRO A 183 30.04 -23.58 0.03
C PRO A 183 29.63 -22.45 -0.90
N VAL A 184 28.40 -22.53 -1.39
CA VAL A 184 27.70 -21.48 -2.10
C VAL A 184 26.64 -20.90 -1.17
N TRP A 185 26.65 -19.58 -1.04
CA TRP A 185 25.73 -18.82 -0.20
C TRP A 185 24.73 -18.05 -1.06
N THR A 186 23.50 -17.92 -0.59
CA THR A 186 22.46 -17.14 -1.28
C THR A 186 21.64 -16.27 -0.33
N TRP A 187 21.25 -15.09 -0.80
CA TRP A 187 20.38 -14.19 -0.05
C TRP A 187 19.59 -13.27 -0.98
N VAL A 188 18.52 -12.66 -0.48
CA VAL A 188 17.79 -11.60 -1.18
C VAL A 188 18.37 -10.25 -0.80
N THR A 189 18.79 -9.49 -1.82
CA THR A 189 19.43 -8.18 -1.67
C THR A 189 18.41 -7.02 -1.56
N ASN A 190 17.33 -7.05 -2.34
CA ASN A 190 16.30 -6.02 -2.39
C ASN A 190 15.12 -6.27 -1.41
N ARG A 191 15.43 -6.53 -0.14
CA ARG A 191 14.46 -6.99 0.88
C ARG A 191 13.22 -6.11 1.02
N ALA A 192 13.38 -4.78 0.98
CA ALA A 192 12.27 -3.84 1.13
C ALA A 192 11.18 -4.01 0.05
N ALA A 193 11.55 -4.42 -1.17
CA ALA A 193 10.61 -4.61 -2.28
C ALA A 193 10.32 -6.09 -2.60
N ALA A 194 11.13 -7.02 -2.09
CA ALA A 194 11.07 -8.43 -2.45
C ALA A 194 10.90 -9.40 -1.27
N TRP A 195 10.70 -8.90 -0.04
CA TRP A 195 10.48 -9.74 1.14
C TRP A 195 9.34 -9.27 2.06
N GLY A 196 9.15 -7.95 2.19
CA GLY A 196 8.12 -7.38 3.04
C GLY A 196 8.47 -7.34 4.54
N PRO A 197 7.50 -7.02 5.41
CA PRO A 197 6.11 -6.71 5.08
C PRO A 197 5.95 -5.38 4.35
N VAL A 198 4.95 -5.30 3.46
CA VAL A 198 4.53 -4.04 2.81
C VAL A 198 3.02 -3.94 2.83
N GLU A 199 2.52 -2.77 3.23
CA GLU A 199 1.09 -2.48 3.28
C GLU A 199 0.68 -1.42 2.26
N ARG A 200 -0.54 -1.55 1.73
CA ARG A 200 -1.20 -0.56 0.90
C ARG A 200 -2.66 -0.47 1.26
N THR A 201 -3.19 0.73 1.27
CA THR A 201 -4.61 0.98 1.48
C THR A 201 -5.21 1.56 0.20
N ALA A 202 -6.37 1.05 -0.18
CA ALA A 202 -7.22 1.67 -1.18
C ALA A 202 -8.52 2.09 -0.48
N SER A 203 -9.00 3.30 -0.78
CA SER A 203 -10.21 3.84 -0.17
C SER A 203 -11.11 4.49 -1.21
N VAL A 204 -12.39 4.42 -0.92
CA VAL A 204 -13.45 5.28 -1.46
C VAL A 204 -14.16 5.90 -0.26
N PRO A 205 -14.97 6.95 -0.45
CA PRO A 205 -15.70 7.51 0.68
C PRO A 205 -16.55 6.42 1.38
N GLY A 206 -16.44 6.32 2.71
CA GLY A 206 -17.16 5.32 3.52
C GLY A 206 -16.61 3.88 3.52
N LEU A 207 -15.59 3.54 2.71
CA LEU A 207 -14.98 2.19 2.67
C LEU A 207 -13.48 2.28 2.39
N ALA A 208 -12.66 1.72 3.25
CA ALA A 208 -11.22 1.60 3.04
C ALA A 208 -10.77 0.17 3.28
N VAL A 209 -9.86 -0.34 2.45
CA VAL A 209 -9.28 -1.69 2.59
C VAL A 209 -7.77 -1.59 2.60
N THR A 210 -7.16 -2.21 3.60
CA THR A 210 -5.70 -2.38 3.69
C THR A 210 -5.33 -3.79 3.26
N ALA A 211 -4.32 -3.92 2.42
CA ALA A 211 -3.67 -5.18 2.07
C ALA A 211 -2.22 -5.15 2.57
N ARG A 212 -1.80 -6.21 3.25
CA ARG A 212 -0.45 -6.46 3.74
C ARG A 212 0.12 -7.68 3.05
N ALA A 213 1.31 -7.54 2.47
CA ALA A 213 2.02 -8.65 1.85
C ALA A 213 3.37 -8.90 2.53
N GLU A 214 3.69 -10.15 2.80
CA GLU A 214 4.99 -10.60 3.29
C GLU A 214 5.35 -11.99 2.75
N VAL A 215 6.65 -12.26 2.61
CA VAL A 215 7.13 -13.59 2.20
C VAL A 215 7.02 -14.56 3.36
N SER A 216 6.27 -15.64 3.16
CA SER A 216 6.13 -16.73 4.13
C SER A 216 7.17 -17.85 3.92
N SER A 217 7.65 -18.04 2.69
CA SER A 217 8.72 -19.00 2.40
C SER A 217 9.46 -18.68 1.10
N ALA A 218 10.69 -19.16 0.97
CA ALA A 218 11.46 -19.17 -0.27
C ALA A 218 12.03 -20.56 -0.52
N LYS A 219 11.78 -21.08 -1.72
CA LYS A 219 12.36 -22.33 -2.20
C LYS A 219 13.46 -22.04 -3.21
N TRP A 220 14.63 -22.62 -3.00
CA TRP A 220 15.79 -22.53 -3.88
C TRP A 220 15.95 -23.83 -4.67
N TRP A 221 16.28 -23.71 -5.94
CA TRP A 221 16.71 -24.80 -6.83
C TRP A 221 18.13 -24.48 -7.29
N TRP A 222 19.04 -25.44 -7.12
CA TRP A 222 20.47 -25.23 -7.38
C TRP A 222 20.89 -25.58 -8.81
N GLY A 223 19.96 -26.04 -9.65
CA GLY A 223 20.24 -26.38 -11.06
C GLY A 223 20.88 -27.76 -11.28
N ASP A 224 21.23 -28.48 -10.21
CA ASP A 224 21.74 -29.86 -10.24
C ASP A 224 20.73 -30.91 -9.75
N GLY A 225 19.49 -30.47 -9.49
CA GLY A 225 18.40 -31.31 -8.98
C GLY A 225 18.18 -31.15 -7.47
N GLU A 226 19.10 -30.51 -6.74
CA GLU A 226 18.93 -30.26 -5.31
C GLU A 226 18.12 -28.97 -5.03
N THR A 227 17.42 -28.97 -3.90
CA THR A 227 16.58 -27.85 -3.47
C THR A 227 16.63 -27.66 -1.96
N CYS A 228 16.43 -26.44 -1.49
CA CYS A 228 16.21 -26.14 -0.07
C CYS A 228 15.06 -25.14 0.10
N THR A 229 14.46 -25.06 1.28
CA THR A 229 13.37 -24.11 1.59
C THR A 229 13.65 -23.42 2.91
N THR A 230 13.48 -22.10 2.95
CA THR A 230 13.73 -21.26 4.13
C THR A 230 12.62 -20.22 4.31
N GLY A 231 12.40 -19.76 5.55
CA GLY A 231 11.58 -18.59 5.86
C GLY A 231 12.39 -17.28 5.94
N SER A 232 13.71 -17.34 5.79
CA SER A 232 14.63 -16.21 5.90
C SER A 232 15.00 -15.64 4.54
N PRO A 233 15.21 -14.31 4.41
CA PRO A 233 15.80 -13.70 3.22
C PRO A 233 17.28 -14.05 3.01
N GLY A 234 17.87 -14.91 3.85
CA GLY A 234 19.28 -15.27 3.81
C GLY A 234 20.17 -14.29 4.60
N VAL A 235 21.44 -14.65 4.77
CA VAL A 235 22.48 -13.78 5.33
C VAL A 235 23.49 -13.45 4.23
N ALA A 236 23.76 -12.16 4.02
CA ALA A 236 24.76 -11.75 3.04
C ALA A 236 26.14 -12.27 3.44
N TYR A 237 26.81 -12.99 2.53
CA TYR A 237 28.14 -13.51 2.78
C TYR A 237 29.15 -12.39 3.09
N LYS A 238 29.98 -12.62 4.10
CA LYS A 238 31.13 -11.79 4.45
C LYS A 238 32.38 -12.64 4.44
N ARG A 239 33.52 -12.03 4.07
CA ARG A 239 34.82 -12.73 4.02
C ARG A 239 35.21 -13.39 5.35
N GLU A 240 34.78 -12.82 6.47
CA GLU A 240 35.01 -13.36 7.82
C GLU A 240 34.37 -14.75 8.03
N PHE A 241 33.37 -15.14 7.23
CA PHE A 241 32.76 -16.47 7.28
C PHE A 241 33.61 -17.55 6.62
N GLY A 242 34.60 -17.18 5.79
CA GLY A 242 35.53 -18.13 5.18
C GLY A 242 34.81 -19.25 4.41
N LEU A 243 35.02 -20.49 4.85
CA LEU A 243 34.45 -21.72 4.26
C LEU A 243 33.26 -22.28 5.07
N ALA A 244 32.67 -21.48 5.95
CA ALA A 244 31.45 -21.87 6.66
C ALA A 244 30.29 -22.08 5.66
N ASP A 245 29.38 -22.97 6.03
CA ASP A 245 28.12 -23.15 5.30
C ASP A 245 27.17 -21.98 5.57
N ASP A 246 26.34 -21.66 4.58
CA ASP A 246 25.24 -20.71 4.74
C ASP A 246 24.25 -21.28 5.77
N PRO A 247 23.93 -20.54 6.84
CA PRO A 247 23.06 -21.03 7.91
C PRO A 247 21.60 -21.19 7.49
N ASP A 248 21.16 -20.55 6.40
CA ASP A 248 19.77 -20.58 5.96
C ASP A 248 19.55 -21.62 4.86
N CYS A 249 20.26 -21.45 3.74
CA CYS A 249 19.99 -22.21 2.51
C CYS A 249 21.23 -22.16 1.61
N GLY A 250 22.29 -22.87 2.00
CA GLY A 250 23.52 -23.02 1.23
C GLY A 250 23.55 -24.29 0.39
N HIS A 251 24.56 -24.38 -0.48
CA HIS A 251 24.78 -25.57 -1.31
C HIS A 251 26.26 -25.87 -1.54
N ARG A 252 26.55 -27.11 -1.91
CA ARG A 252 27.90 -27.55 -2.34
C ARG A 252 27.77 -28.42 -3.58
N TYR A 253 28.21 -27.89 -4.72
CA TYR A 253 28.21 -28.64 -5.97
C TYR A 253 29.24 -29.77 -5.96
N ALA A 254 28.82 -30.95 -6.43
CA ALA A 254 29.66 -32.14 -6.52
C ALA A 254 30.43 -32.27 -7.85
N LYS A 255 30.06 -31.48 -8.87
CA LYS A 255 30.63 -31.57 -10.22
C LYS A 255 30.89 -30.17 -10.77
N THR A 256 31.85 -30.08 -11.69
CA THR A 256 32.08 -28.87 -12.47
C THR A 256 30.96 -28.65 -13.48
N GLY A 257 30.61 -27.40 -13.76
CA GLY A 257 29.60 -27.05 -14.74
C GLY A 257 29.04 -25.66 -14.55
N GLU A 258 28.14 -25.29 -15.45
CA GLU A 258 27.30 -24.10 -15.31
C GLU A 258 25.93 -24.51 -14.78
N TYR A 259 25.48 -23.81 -13.74
CA TYR A 259 24.22 -24.09 -13.05
C TYR A 259 23.39 -22.81 -12.97
N THR A 260 22.08 -22.95 -13.22
CA THR A 260 21.12 -21.86 -12.99
C THR A 260 20.46 -22.04 -11.62
N VAL A 261 20.81 -21.15 -10.70
CA VAL A 261 20.19 -21.07 -9.38
C VAL A 261 18.90 -20.28 -9.49
N THR A 262 17.79 -20.86 -9.03
CA THR A 262 16.46 -20.24 -9.08
C THR A 262 15.88 -20.15 -7.68
N VAL A 263 15.25 -19.02 -7.35
CA VAL A 263 14.47 -18.86 -6.12
C VAL A 263 13.02 -18.55 -6.47
N THR A 264 12.09 -19.20 -5.78
CA THR A 264 10.67 -18.86 -5.79
C THR A 264 10.27 -18.47 -4.37
N THR A 265 9.87 -17.22 -4.19
CA THR A 265 9.28 -16.72 -2.94
C THR A 265 7.77 -16.86 -2.98
N THR A 266 7.21 -17.42 -1.93
CA THR A 266 5.77 -17.50 -1.65
C THR A 266 5.40 -16.30 -0.78
N TRP A 267 4.56 -15.43 -1.32
CA TRP A 267 3.99 -14.29 -0.60
C TRP A 267 2.61 -14.65 -0.07
N THR A 268 2.39 -14.35 1.20
CA THR A 268 1.07 -14.30 1.80
C THR A 268 0.61 -12.85 1.77
N ILE A 269 -0.59 -12.61 1.25
CA ILE A 269 -1.20 -11.29 1.17
C ILE A 269 -2.52 -11.35 1.92
N ASP A 270 -2.57 -10.71 3.08
CA ASP A 270 -3.78 -10.58 3.88
C ASP A 270 -4.38 -9.19 3.67
N TRP A 271 -5.69 -9.10 3.53
CA TRP A 271 -6.39 -7.84 3.41
C TRP A 271 -7.59 -7.77 4.33
N TRP A 272 -7.92 -6.57 4.77
CA TRP A 272 -9.05 -6.29 5.66
C TRP A 272 -9.60 -4.89 5.41
N VAL A 273 -10.91 -4.71 5.58
CA VAL A 273 -11.53 -3.38 5.61
C VAL A 273 -11.07 -2.63 6.88
N VAL A 274 -10.77 -1.33 6.76
CA VAL A 274 -10.38 -0.46 7.88
C VAL A 274 -11.62 -0.08 8.69
N GLY A 275 -11.52 -0.14 10.02
CA GLY A 275 -12.71 -0.21 10.89
C GLY A 275 -13.32 -1.61 10.91
N GLY A 276 -12.69 -2.52 10.17
CA GLY A 276 -13.05 -3.90 9.97
C GLY A 276 -14.09 -4.08 8.84
N GLY A 277 -14.20 -5.29 8.29
CA GLY A 277 -15.35 -5.75 7.50
C GLY A 277 -15.11 -7.15 7.00
N ALA A 278 -15.25 -7.28 5.69
CA ALA A 278 -14.65 -8.37 4.95
C ALA A 278 -13.12 -8.37 5.12
N GLU A 279 -12.57 -9.58 5.11
CA GLU A 279 -11.15 -9.85 5.08
C GLU A 279 -10.88 -11.06 4.17
N GLY A 280 -9.63 -11.23 3.78
CA GLY A 280 -9.24 -12.38 3.00
C GLY A 280 -7.74 -12.52 2.87
N SER A 281 -7.32 -13.66 2.33
CA SER A 281 -5.92 -13.96 2.10
C SER A 281 -5.70 -14.46 0.67
N SER A 282 -4.55 -14.17 0.10
CA SER A 282 -4.14 -14.63 -1.22
C SER A 282 -2.67 -15.01 -1.21
N THR A 283 -2.32 -16.01 -2.01
CA THR A 283 -0.95 -16.48 -2.18
C THR A 283 -0.43 -16.12 -3.56
N VAL A 284 0.75 -15.50 -3.59
CA VAL A 284 1.39 -15.07 -4.84
C VAL A 284 2.83 -15.56 -4.90
N PHE A 285 3.25 -16.05 -6.06
CA PHE A 285 4.63 -16.47 -6.29
C PHE A 285 5.43 -15.41 -7.04
N ARG A 286 6.70 -15.25 -6.68
CA ARG A 286 7.68 -14.48 -7.44
C ARG A 286 8.92 -15.34 -7.64
N GLN A 287 9.50 -15.26 -8.82
CA GLN A 287 10.66 -16.07 -9.20
C GLN A 287 11.76 -15.19 -9.78
N ALA A 288 13.00 -15.54 -9.48
CA ALA A 288 14.19 -15.01 -10.12
C ALA A 288 15.25 -16.13 -10.26
N SER A 289 16.18 -15.91 -11.18
CA SER A 289 17.27 -16.84 -11.44
C SER A 289 18.59 -16.10 -11.65
N THR A 290 19.70 -16.75 -11.34
CA THR A 290 21.06 -16.32 -11.62
C THR A 290 21.92 -17.52 -11.96
N ASP A 291 22.95 -17.32 -12.78
CA ASP A 291 23.87 -18.40 -13.15
C ASP A 291 25.12 -18.39 -12.26
N ILE A 292 25.69 -19.58 -12.04
CA ILE A 292 26.97 -19.77 -11.36
C ILE A 292 27.79 -20.82 -12.13
N THR A 293 29.08 -20.54 -12.28
CA THR A 293 30.05 -21.49 -12.85
C THR A 293 30.81 -22.15 -11.70
N ILE A 294 30.91 -23.48 -11.75
CA ILE A 294 31.65 -24.30 -10.79
C ILE A 294 32.80 -24.98 -11.52
N ASP A 295 34.02 -24.74 -11.04
CA ASP A 295 35.25 -25.33 -11.53
C ASP A 295 35.86 -26.29 -10.50
N GLU A 296 36.88 -27.03 -10.92
CA GLU A 296 37.70 -27.85 -10.03
C GLU A 296 39.03 -27.16 -9.79
N LEU A 297 39.55 -27.23 -8.57
CA LEU A 297 40.88 -26.72 -8.25
C LEU A 297 41.94 -27.60 -8.92
N GLN A 298 42.51 -27.15 -10.03
CA GLN A 298 43.62 -27.81 -10.69
C GLN A 298 44.95 -27.40 -10.03
N VAL A 299 45.55 -28.31 -9.26
CA VAL A 299 46.90 -28.10 -8.71
C VAL A 299 47.93 -28.53 -9.75
N VAL A 300 48.55 -27.56 -10.43
CA VAL A 300 49.75 -27.83 -11.23
C VAL A 300 50.92 -28.02 -10.26
N ARG A 301 51.40 -29.26 -10.13
CA ARG A 301 52.69 -29.50 -9.47
C ARG A 301 53.79 -29.05 -10.43
N SER A 302 54.45 -27.94 -10.10
CA SER A 302 55.73 -27.54 -10.70
C SER A 302 56.88 -28.33 -10.10
#